data_AF-A0AA43PH28-F1
#
_entry.id   AF-A0AA43PH28-F1
#
_cell.length_a   1.000
_cell.length_b   1.000
_cell.length_c   1.000
_cell.angle_alpha   90.00
_cell.angle_beta   90.00
_cell.angle_gamma   90.00
#
_symmetry.space_group_name_H-M   'P 1'
#
loop_
_entity.id
_entity.type
_entity.pdbx_description
1 polymer ?
#
loop_
_entity_poly.entity_id
_entity_poly.type
_entity_poly.pdbx_seq_one_letter_code
_entity_poly.pdbx_strand_id
1 'polypeptide(L)' 'MIDIKKHTVTEGKTTYDVRFYTDLSKSPHKFIQLVKLTKEEVLKVIDTYKLSPTTLSQRIYNNLLGIKEN' A
#
# COMPACT_ATOMS: atom_id res chain seq x y z
N MET A 1 -3.72 -8.60 -4.36
CA MET A 1 -4.21 -7.70 -3.30
C MET A 1 -3.04 -6.91 -2.74
N ILE A 2 -3.22 -5.66 -2.35
CA ILE A 2 -2.17 -4.78 -1.80
C ILE A 2 -2.53 -4.30 -0.39
N ASP A 3 -1.59 -4.37 0.54
CA ASP A 3 -1.69 -3.80 1.89
C ASP A 3 -0.70 -2.64 2.01
N ILE A 4 -1.18 -1.48 2.47
CA ILE A 4 -0.38 -0.26 2.61
C ILE A 4 -0.46 0.21 4.06
N LYS A 5 0.70 0.39 4.68
CA LYS A 5 0.84 0.95 6.02
C LYS A 5 1.57 2.27 5.96
N LYS A 6 0.96 3.32 6.51
CA LYS A 6 1.56 4.65 6.60
C LYS A 6 2.44 4.75 7.84
N HIS A 7 3.63 5.31 7.69
CA HIS A 7 4.58 5.63 8.75
C HIS A 7 4.88 7.13 8.71
N THR A 8 4.51 7.86 9.76
CA THR A 8 4.89 9.27 9.91
C THR A 8 6.10 9.34 10.84
N VAL A 9 7.24 9.82 10.35
CA VAL A 9 8.43 10.04 11.17
C VAL A 9 8.35 11.45 11.78
N THR A 10 8.94 11.63 12.96
CA THR A 10 8.88 12.83 13.83
C THR A 10 9.28 14.14 13.13
N GLU A 11 9.95 14.09 11.98
CA GLU A 11 10.35 15.25 11.16
C GLU A 11 9.40 15.56 9.99
N GLY A 12 8.15 15.10 10.03
CA GLY A 12 7.12 15.42 9.02
C GLY A 12 7.25 14.65 7.70
N LYS A 13 8.30 13.84 7.53
CA LYS A 13 8.41 12.90 6.41
C LYS A 13 7.48 11.71 6.63
N THR A 14 6.52 11.55 5.72
CA THR A 14 5.67 10.37 5.64
C THR A 14 6.29 9.36 4.69
N THR A 15 6.47 8.14 5.16
CA THR A 15 6.82 6.98 4.33
C THR A 15 5.74 5.90 4.44
N TYR A 16 5.83 4.89 3.58
CA TYR A 16 4.84 3.82 3.50
C TYR A 16 5.54 2.48 3.34
N ASP A 17 4.98 1.47 4.01
CA ASP A 17 5.32 0.08 3.78
C ASP A 17 4.20 -0.56 2.97
N VAL A 18 4.56 -1.25 1.90
CA VAL A 18 3.63 -1.85 0.95
C VAL A 18 3.89 -3.34 0.86
N ARG A 19 2.84 -4.14 1.01
CA ARG A 19 2.86 -5.59 0.75
C ARG A 19 1.91 -5.90 -0.39
N PHE A 20 2.38 -6.56 -1.43
CA PHE A 20 1.51 -7.08 -2.48
C PHE A 20 1.55 -8.60 -2.46
N TYR A 21 0.37 -9.18 -2.27
CA TYR A 21 0.16 -10.61 -2.18
C TYR A 21 0.19 -11.22 -3.58
N THR A 22 1.19 -12.07 -3.82
CA THR A 22 1.43 -12.74 -5.10
C THR A 22 0.74 -14.11 -5.17
N ASP A 23 0.47 -14.73 -4.03
CA ASP A 23 -0.23 -16.01 -3.94
C ASP A 23 -1.11 -16.04 -2.69
N LEU A 24 -2.43 -16.00 -2.91
CA LEU A 24 -3.46 -16.09 -1.88
C LEU A 24 -3.93 -17.54 -1.63
N SER A 25 -3.51 -18.50 -2.46
CA SER A 25 -3.94 -19.91 -2.35
C SER A 25 -3.25 -20.68 -1.23
N LYS A 26 -2.14 -20.15 -0.70
CA LYS A 26 -1.32 -20.78 0.35
C LYS A 26 -1.42 -20.03 1.66
N SER A 27 -1.32 -20.74 2.78
CA SER A 27 -1.16 -20.17 4.12
C SER A 27 0.19 -20.60 4.70
N PRO A 28 1.06 -19.66 5.12
CA PRO A 28 0.89 -18.21 5.02
C PRO A 28 0.92 -17.72 3.56
N HIS A 29 0.13 -16.68 3.26
CA HIS A 29 0.10 -16.07 1.93
C HIS A 29 1.48 -15.57 1.53
N LYS A 30 1.86 -15.80 0.26
CA LYS A 30 3.10 -15.22 -0.25
C LYS A 30 2.86 -13.77 -0.65
N PHE A 31 3.76 -12.91 -0.24
CA PHE A 31 3.76 -11.50 -0.58
C PHE A 31 5.18 -11.02 -0.79
N ILE A 32 5.30 -9.92 -1.54
CA ILE A 32 6.52 -9.14 -1.64
C ILE A 32 6.29 -7.87 -0.80
N GLN A 33 7.29 -7.50 0.00
CA GLN A 33 7.24 -6.32 0.85
C GLN A 33 8.26 -5.29 0.39
N LEU A 34 7.81 -4.05 0.26
CA LEU A 34 8.62 -2.86 0.03
C LEU A 34 8.43 -1.94 1.23
N VAL A 35 9.52 -1.40 1.78
CA VAL A 35 9.49 -0.60 3.02
C VAL A 35 10.03 0.81 2.78
N LYS A 36 9.61 1.77 3.62
CA LYS A 36 10.08 3.16 3.60
C LYS A 36 9.89 3.87 2.25
N LEU A 37 8.85 3.52 1.50
CA LEU A 37 8.52 4.15 0.22
C LEU A 37 7.99 5.57 0.42
N THR A 38 8.30 6.46 -0.51
CA THR A 38 7.66 7.76 -0.65
C THR A 38 6.25 7.64 -1.24
N LYS A 39 5.44 8.69 -1.13
CA LYS A 39 4.10 8.73 -1.76
C LYS A 39 4.15 8.40 -3.25
N GLU A 40 5.10 8.99 -3.98
CA GLU A 40 5.23 8.79 -5.43
C GLU A 40 5.62 7.35 -5.79
N GLU A 41 6.50 6.73 -5.02
CA GLU A 41 6.86 5.31 -5.22
C GLU A 41 5.67 4.39 -4.96
N VAL A 42 4.86 4.65 -3.92
CA VAL A 42 3.65 3.87 -3.68
C VAL A 42 2.67 4.02 -4.84
N LEU A 43 2.48 5.23 -5.37
CA LEU A 43 1.60 5.46 -6.52
C LEU A 43 2.08 4.69 -7.77
N LYS A 44 3.39 4.65 -8.02
CA LYS A 44 3.96 3.81 -9.10
C LYS A 44 3.68 2.33 -8.90
N VAL A 45 3.79 1.82 -7.67
CA VAL A 45 3.46 0.43 -7.35
C VAL A 45 1.97 0.16 -7.60
N ILE A 46 1.08 1.04 -7.13
CA ILE A 46 -0.36 0.91 -7.35
C ILE A 46 -0.68 0.86 -8.86
N ASP A 47 -0.11 1.78 -9.64
CA ASP A 47 -0.32 1.85 -11.10
C ASP A 47 0.24 0.63 -11.84
N THR A 48 1.43 0.15 -11.44
CA THR A 48 2.10 -0.99 -12.07
C THR A 48 1.32 -2.28 -11.86
N TYR A 49 0.92 -2.57 -10.63
CA TYR A 49 0.32 -3.87 -10.30
C TYR A 49 -1.20 -3.87 -10.36
N LYS A 50 -1.84 -2.69 -10.35
CA LYS A 50 -3.32 -2.51 -10.42
C LYS A 50 -4.08 -3.43 -9.46
N LEU A 51 -3.51 -3.64 -8.27
CA LEU A 51 -4.08 -4.54 -7.26
C LEU A 51 -5.08 -3.79 -6.39
N SER A 52 -6.21 -4.45 -6.11
CA SER A 52 -7.18 -3.95 -5.13
C SER A 52 -6.58 -3.93 -3.72
N PRO A 53 -6.86 -2.89 -2.90
CA PRO A 53 -6.38 -2.80 -1.53
C PRO A 53 -7.03 -3.83 -0.62
N THR A 54 -6.37 -4.15 0.49
CA THR A 54 -6.98 -4.82 1.64
C THR A 54 -8.00 -3.89 2.29
N THR A 55 -9.01 -4.46 2.97
CA THR A 55 -9.96 -3.68 3.78
C THR A 55 -9.25 -2.76 4.77
N LEU A 56 -8.15 -3.23 5.39
CA LEU A 56 -7.38 -2.47 6.37
C LEU A 56 -6.66 -1.25 5.77
N SER A 57 -6.22 -1.36 4.50
CA SER A 57 -5.48 -0.29 3.83
C SER A 57 -6.32 0.52 2.84
N GLN A 58 -7.60 0.18 2.64
CA GLN A 58 -8.54 0.83 1.72
C GLN A 58 -8.53 2.35 1.90
N ARG A 59 -8.63 2.84 3.13
CA ARG A 59 -8.64 4.29 3.43
C ARG A 59 -7.32 4.97 3.05
N ILE A 60 -6.18 4.31 3.30
CA ILE A 60 -4.85 4.86 2.93
C ILE A 60 -4.72 4.88 1.41
N TYR A 61 -5.13 3.79 0.75
CA TYR A 61 -5.13 3.66 -0.70
C TYR A 61 -5.99 4.74 -1.38
N ASN A 62 -7.23 4.93 -0.92
CA ASN A 62 -8.15 5.95 -1.43
C ASN A 62 -7.57 7.36 -1.25
N ASN A 63 -7.03 7.67 -0.07
CA ASN A 63 -6.37 8.95 0.21
C ASN A 63 -5.14 9.20 -0.68
N LEU A 64 -4.34 8.17 -0.96
CA LEU A 64 -3.19 8.27 -1.86
C LEU A 64 -3.62 8.62 -3.29
N LEU A 65 -4.71 8.00 -3.76
CA LEU A 65 -5.30 8.25 -5.07
C LEU A 65 -6.17 9.51 -5.14
N GLY A 66 -6.41 10.20 -4.02
CA GLY A 66 -7.29 11.38 -3.98
C GLY A 66 -8.76 11.06 -4.20
N ILE A 67 -9.16 9.79 -4.00
CA ILE A 67 -10.56 9.36 -4.10
C ILE A 67 -11.27 9.83 -2.82
N LYS A 68 -12.24 10.74 -2.95
CA LYS A 68 -13.13 11.11 -1.85
C LYS A 68 -14.02 9.91 -1.52
N GLU A 69 -13.87 9.35 -0.33
CA GLU A 69 -14.85 8.41 0.21
C GLU A 69 -16.14 9.21 0.46
N ASN A 70 -17.22 8.80 -0.21
CA ASN A 70 -18.52 9.48 -0.22
C ASN A 70 -19.43 8.93 0.89
#